data_AF-A0A6V7K6Z1-F1
#
_entry.id   AF-A0A6V7K6Z1-F1
#
_cell.length_a   1.000
_cell.length_b   1.000
_cell.length_c   1.000
_cell.angle_alpha   90.00
_cell.angle_beta   90.00
_cell.angle_gamma   90.00
#
_symmetry.space_group_name_H-M   'P 1'
#
loop_
_entity.id
_entity.type
_entity.pdbx_description
1 polymer ?
#
loop_
_entity_poly.entity_id
_entity_poly.type
_entity_poly.pdbx_seq_one_letter_code
_entity_poly.pdbx_strand_id
1 'polypeptide(L)' 'NDMDSEVMKPGMTFTIEPALTQGGPEIEILDDGWTAVTVDEARTAQIEHTVLITDDGCDILTL' A
#
# COMPACT_ATOMS: atom_id res chain seq x y z
N ASN A 1 18.23 -22.07 -0.21
CA ASN A 1 17.96 -21.60 -1.59
C ASN A 1 16.62 -20.89 -1.58
N ASP A 2 16.59 -19.68 -1.00
CA ASP A 2 15.36 -18.86 -0.83
C ASP A 2 15.36 -17.70 -1.84
N MET A 3 15.54 -17.98 -3.12
CA MET A 3 15.45 -16.95 -4.19
C MET A 3 14.08 -16.96 -4.89
N ASP A 4 13.02 -17.37 -4.20
CA ASP A 4 11.66 -17.45 -4.77
C ASP A 4 10.74 -16.31 -4.31
N SER A 5 11.25 -15.31 -3.58
CA SER A 5 10.42 -14.30 -2.90
C SER A 5 10.16 -12.98 -3.64
N GLU A 6 10.48 -12.83 -4.93
CA GLU A 6 10.41 -11.50 -5.59
C GLU A 6 9.77 -11.46 -6.99
N VAL A 7 9.02 -12.49 -7.42
CA VAL A 7 8.36 -12.47 -8.74
C VAL A 7 6.85 -12.67 -8.59
N MET A 8 6.09 -11.74 -9.15
CA MET A 8 4.63 -11.83 -9.27
C MET A 8 4.24 -13.01 -10.14
N LYS A 9 3.27 -13.82 -9.68
CA LYS A 9 2.78 -15.01 -10.38
C LYS A 9 1.30 -14.85 -10.73
N PRO A 10 0.85 -15.33 -11.90
CA PRO A 10 -0.57 -15.33 -12.26
C PRO A 10 -1.44 -15.96 -11.16
N GLY A 11 -2.59 -15.34 -10.89
CA GLY A 11 -3.49 -15.73 -9.80
C GLY A 11 -3.20 -15.08 -8.45
N MET A 12 -2.05 -14.39 -8.27
CA MET A 12 -1.80 -13.60 -7.06
C MET A 12 -2.73 -12.39 -7.00
N THR A 13 -3.28 -12.11 -5.82
CA THR A 13 -4.10 -10.92 -5.55
C THR A 13 -3.53 -10.17 -4.35
N PHE A 14 -3.32 -8.88 -4.49
CA PHE A 14 -2.79 -8.00 -3.44
C PHE A 14 -3.23 -6.55 -3.66
N THR A 15 -2.89 -5.67 -2.72
CA THR A 15 -3.22 -4.24 -2.75
C THR A 15 -2.00 -3.41 -3.14
N ILE A 16 -2.25 -2.32 -3.86
CA ILE A 16 -1.31 -1.21 -4.00
C ILE A 16 -1.98 -0.01 -3.34
N GLU A 17 -1.43 0.43 -2.19
CA GLU A 17 -2.10 1.35 -1.26
C GLU A 17 -1.22 2.51 -0.75
N PRO A 18 -0.56 3.29 -1.65
CA PRO A 18 0.39 4.32 -1.23
C PRO A 18 -0.29 5.44 -0.43
N ALA A 19 0.32 5.78 0.71
CA ALA A 19 0.04 7.01 1.45
C ALA A 19 1.18 8.01 1.21
N LEU A 20 0.85 9.19 0.69
CA LEU A 20 1.80 10.26 0.41
C LEU A 20 1.55 11.46 1.32
N THR A 21 2.62 11.98 1.91
CA THR A 21 2.58 13.09 2.86
C THR A 21 3.17 14.34 2.21
N GLN A 22 2.66 15.54 2.53
CA GLN A 22 3.26 16.80 2.06
C GLN A 22 4.57 17.13 2.79
N GLY A 23 4.77 16.57 3.97
CA GLY A 23 5.92 16.78 4.83
C GLY A 23 6.76 15.51 4.99
N GLY A 24 7.09 15.15 6.23
CA GLY A 24 7.85 13.94 6.57
C GLY A 24 7.02 12.65 6.49
N PRO A 25 7.66 11.48 6.30
CA PRO A 25 6.98 10.18 6.35
C PRO A 25 6.85 9.61 7.77
N GLU A 26 7.47 10.22 8.79
CA GLU A 26 7.41 9.74 10.17
C GLU A 26 5.99 9.83 10.72
N ILE A 27 5.52 8.76 11.36
CA ILE A 27 4.17 8.68 11.94
C ILE A 27 4.19 8.38 13.44
N GLU A 28 3.10 8.74 14.10
CA GLU A 28 2.72 8.25 15.43
C GLU A 28 1.29 7.67 15.41
N ILE A 29 1.01 6.77 16.36
CA ILE A 29 -0.32 6.23 16.59
C ILE A 29 -0.90 6.93 17.81
N LEU A 30 -2.09 7.51 17.67
CA LEU A 30 -2.77 8.23 18.76
C LEU A 30 -3.21 7.28 19.89
N ASP A 31 -3.64 7.87 21.01
CA ASP A 31 -4.10 7.16 22.21
C ASP A 31 -5.29 6.21 21.96
N ASP A 32 -6.00 6.37 20.84
CA ASP A 32 -7.05 5.44 20.42
C ASP A 32 -6.52 4.09 19.92
N GLY A 33 -5.21 3.98 19.65
CA GLY A 33 -4.53 2.77 19.20
C GLY A 33 -4.68 2.46 17.71
N TRP A 34 -5.27 3.38 16.92
CA TRP A 34 -5.59 3.15 15.50
C TRP A 34 -5.20 4.30 14.59
N THR A 35 -5.45 5.54 15.00
CA THR A 35 -5.26 6.70 14.13
C THR A 35 -3.77 6.96 13.95
N ALA A 36 -3.27 6.74 12.72
CA ALA A 36 -1.93 7.14 12.32
C ALA A 36 -1.94 8.59 11.82
N VAL A 37 -1.09 9.42 12.41
CA VAL A 37 -0.85 10.81 11.96
C VAL A 37 0.63 11.00 11.66
N THR A 38 0.97 11.92 10.77
CA THR A 38 2.38 12.30 10.60
C THR A 38 2.84 13.12 11.79
N VAL A 39 4.09 12.93 12.21
CA VAL A 39 4.68 13.64 13.38
C VAL A 39 4.69 15.16 13.17
N ASP A 40 4.75 15.62 11.93
CA ASP A 40 4.71 17.03 11.56
C ASP A 40 3.30 17.57 11.25
N GLU A 41 2.26 16.75 11.47
CA GLU A 41 0.85 17.06 11.21
C GLU A 41 0.53 17.48 9.76
N ALA A 42 1.42 17.17 8.81
CA ALA A 42 1.24 17.45 7.40
C ALA A 42 0.05 16.68 6.79
N ARG A 43 -0.56 17.28 5.77
CA ARG A 43 -1.64 16.61 5.03
C ARG A 43 -1.11 15.38 4.34
N THR A 44 -1.92 14.33 4.39
CA THR A 44 -1.64 13.04 3.78
C THR A 44 -2.82 12.63 2.90
N ALA A 45 -2.53 11.99 1.78
CA ALA A 45 -3.52 11.40 0.90
C ALA A 45 -3.15 9.94 0.61
N GLN A 46 -4.15 9.08 0.55
CA GLN A 46 -4.00 7.66 0.20
C GLN A 46 -4.94 7.33 -0.96
N ILE A 47 -4.51 6.40 -1.81
CA ILE A 47 -5.36 5.69 -2.76
C ILE A 47 -5.06 4.21 -2.64
N GLU A 48 -6.04 3.37 -2.95
CA GLU A 48 -5.88 1.92 -2.90
C GLU A 48 -6.60 1.26 -4.07
N HIS A 49 -5.95 0.26 -4.67
CA HIS A 49 -6.59 -0.71 -5.54
C HIS A 49 -6.16 -2.13 -5.18
N THR A 50 -7.14 -3.05 -5.21
CA THR A 50 -6.87 -4.49 -5.27
C THR A 50 -6.58 -4.90 -6.70
N VAL A 51 -5.44 -5.58 -6.92
CA VAL A 51 -4.97 -6.05 -8.23
C VAL A 51 -4.88 -7.57 -8.27
N LEU A 52 -5.26 -8.17 -9.40
CA LEU A 52 -5.04 -9.58 -9.74
C LEU A 52 -3.97 -9.66 -10.81
N ILE A 53 -2.93 -10.47 -10.59
CA ILE A 53 -1.92 -10.75 -11.62
C ILE A 53 -2.47 -11.78 -12.60
N THR A 54 -2.41 -11.48 -13.90
CA THR A 54 -2.78 -12.38 -15.00
C THR A 54 -1.52 -12.98 -15.64
N ASP A 55 -1.68 -13.87 -16.61
CA ASP A 55 -0.55 -14.49 -17.33
C ASP A 55 0.31 -13.46 -18.10
N ASP A 56 -0.26 -12.30 -18.45
CA ASP A 56 0.33 -11.28 -19.31
C ASP A 56 0.27 -9.85 -18.74
N GLY A 57 -0.21 -9.66 -17.51
CA GLY A 57 -0.39 -8.34 -16.90
C GLY A 57 -1.11 -8.37 -15.55
N CYS A 58 -2.02 -7.42 -15.35
CA CYS A 58 -2.88 -7.37 -14.16
C CYS A 58 -4.25 -6.76 -14.46
N ASP A 59 -5.26 -7.20 -13.72
CA ASP A 59 -6.58 -6.60 -13.66
C ASP A 59 -6.74 -5.78 -12.38
N ILE A 60 -7.33 -4.58 -12.49
CA ILE A 60 -7.72 -3.77 -11.34
C ILE A 60 -9.15 -4.16 -10.94
N LEU A 61 -9.29 -4.79 -9.78
CA LEU A 61 -10.58 -5.36 -9.34
C LEU A 61 -11.52 -4.32 -8.71
N THR A 62 -11.06 -3.09 -8.53
CA THR A 62 -11.73 -2.03 -7.75
C THR A 62 -11.79 -0.69 -8.51
N LEU A 63 -11.79 -0.75 -9.85
CA LEU A 63 -11.93 0.40 -10.75
C LEU A 63 -13.31 1.08 -10.64
#